data_AF-A0A355B8B5-F1
#
_entry.id   AF-A0A355B8B5-F1
#
_cell.length_a   1.000
_cell.length_b   1.000
_cell.length_c   1.000
_cell.angle_alpha   90.00
_cell.angle_beta   90.00
_cell.angle_gamma   90.00
#
_symmetry.space_group_name_H-M   'P 1'
#
loop_
_entity.id
_entity.type
_entity.pdbx_description
1 polymer ?
#
loop_
_entity_poly.entity_id
_entity_poly.type
_entity_poly.pdbx_seq_one_letter_code
_entity_poly.pdbx_strand_id
1 'polypeptide(L)'
;MKSGRWVWTPSSYRKRIVCPPFWMILAVLFILLNLYEGKARLGAEGVGQRPIEIRFGSETNGVPWELRPEKESLLVIPGEAVRGVFRLKSLASRQRTVLVRHKFDPPEMIRYLPTLECGLQFTITMDPGEEQEFESEFFLREGVPNGSGPIRIVFTFELLDEPYGSKELKRGRDIYLSRCTTCHGSDGKGETFLSKRFPAPPADLRASVRERNDWQLLRFLTEGKGMMPAFSPAIDENELRNVVHYLRTKWGDKR
;
A
#
# COMPACT_ATOMS: atom_id res chain seq x y z
N MET A 1 -5.07 42.76 -52.36
CA MET A 1 -4.26 42.01 -53.37
C MET A 1 -2.83 41.99 -52.85
N LYS A 2 -2.09 40.89 -52.63
CA LYS A 2 -2.17 39.49 -53.06
C LYS A 2 -1.72 38.57 -51.91
N SER A 3 -2.32 37.38 -51.86
CA SER A 3 -1.91 36.19 -51.12
C SER A 3 -0.61 35.59 -51.67
N GLY A 4 0.28 35.08 -50.82
CA GLY A 4 1.40 34.21 -51.20
C GLY A 4 1.70 33.20 -50.09
N ARG A 5 1.38 31.93 -50.36
CA ARG A 5 1.46 30.77 -49.48
C ARG A 5 2.88 30.17 -49.56
N TRP A 6 3.60 30.06 -48.45
CA TRP A 6 4.90 29.37 -48.39
C TRP A 6 4.69 27.93 -47.95
N VAL A 7 5.05 27.00 -48.84
CA VAL A 7 5.09 25.55 -48.61
C VAL A 7 6.47 25.21 -48.05
N TRP A 8 6.52 24.52 -46.91
CA TRP A 8 7.75 23.95 -46.35
C TRP A 8 7.95 22.52 -46.89
N THR A 9 9.15 22.22 -47.39
CA THR A 9 9.63 20.84 -47.58
C THR A 9 10.79 20.59 -46.61
N PRO A 10 10.91 19.39 -45.99
CA PRO A 10 12.00 19.11 -45.06
C PRO A 10 13.26 18.65 -45.82
N SER A 11 14.36 19.37 -45.64
CA SER A 11 15.71 18.93 -45.99
C SER A 11 16.25 17.99 -44.91
N SER A 12 16.82 16.87 -45.35
CA SER A 12 17.30 15.75 -44.55
C SER A 12 18.62 16.05 -43.82
N TYR A 13 18.57 16.22 -42.51
CA TYR A 13 19.76 16.31 -41.65
C TYR A 13 20.20 14.91 -41.18
N ARG A 14 21.32 14.39 -41.72
CA ARG A 14 22.07 13.27 -41.10
C ARG A 14 22.87 13.81 -39.91
N LYS A 15 22.50 13.44 -38.68
CA LYS A 15 23.33 13.68 -37.48
C LYS A 15 24.50 12.68 -37.49
N ARG A 16 25.73 13.17 -37.57
CA ARG A 16 26.93 12.42 -37.16
C ARG A 16 27.00 12.46 -35.63
N ILE A 17 27.03 11.29 -34.99
CA ILE A 17 27.32 11.16 -33.56
C ILE A 17 28.82 11.38 -33.39
N VAL A 18 29.20 12.50 -32.76
CA VAL A 18 30.56 12.72 -32.28
C VAL A 18 30.61 12.09 -30.88
N CYS A 19 31.30 10.96 -30.73
CA CYS A 19 31.61 10.44 -29.40
C CYS A 19 32.53 11.43 -28.67
N PRO A 20 32.27 11.75 -27.39
CA PRO A 20 33.17 12.61 -26.62
C PRO A 20 34.54 11.95 -26.46
N PRO A 21 35.64 12.74 -26.43
CA PRO A 21 36.99 12.21 -26.31
C PRO A 21 37.17 11.46 -24.97
N PHE A 22 37.95 10.38 -25.02
CA PHE A 22 38.16 9.39 -23.93
C PHE A 22 38.52 10.02 -22.56
N TRP A 23 39.10 11.21 -22.52
CA TRP A 23 39.41 11.95 -21.29
C TRP A 23 38.17 12.41 -20.50
N MET A 24 37.02 12.65 -21.15
CA MET A 24 35.78 12.97 -20.43
C MET A 24 35.23 11.77 -19.64
N ILE A 25 35.48 10.54 -20.10
CA ILE A 25 35.04 9.31 -19.41
C ILE A 25 35.82 9.13 -18.11
N LEU A 26 37.13 9.44 -18.11
CA LEU A 26 37.98 9.37 -16.92
C LEU A 26 37.58 10.42 -15.86
N ALA A 27 37.18 11.62 -16.27
CA ALA A 27 36.71 12.64 -15.34
C ALA A 27 35.40 12.24 -14.64
N VAL A 28 34.46 11.64 -15.37
CA VAL A 28 33.22 11.11 -14.79
C VAL A 28 33.51 9.92 -13.87
N LEU A 29 34.44 9.03 -14.24
CA LEU A 29 34.84 7.90 -13.40
C LEU A 29 35.53 8.36 -12.11
N PHE A 30 36.35 9.42 -12.17
CA PHE A 30 37.01 10.00 -11.00
C PHE A 30 36.03 10.74 -10.08
N ILE A 31 35.01 11.42 -10.63
CA ILE A 31 33.92 12.03 -9.85
C ILE A 31 33.04 10.93 -9.22
N LEU A 32 32.74 9.85 -9.95
CA LEU A 32 31.98 8.71 -9.42
C LEU A 32 32.77 7.96 -8.34
N LEU A 33 34.08 7.78 -8.51
CA LEU A 33 34.96 7.18 -7.50
C LEU A 33 35.08 8.06 -6.26
N ASN A 34 35.23 9.38 -6.41
CA ASN A 34 35.24 10.31 -5.26
C ASN A 34 33.86 10.46 -4.60
N LEU A 35 32.74 10.34 -5.34
CA LEU A 35 31.39 10.27 -4.76
C LEU A 35 31.17 8.93 -4.05
N TYR A 36 31.76 7.83 -4.54
CA TYR A 36 31.69 6.51 -3.91
C TYR A 36 32.55 6.47 -2.63
N GLU A 37 33.77 6.99 -2.67
CA GLU A 37 34.63 7.17 -1.50
C GLU A 37 34.09 8.24 -0.54
N GLY A 38 33.43 9.28 -1.05
CA GLY A 38 32.72 10.28 -0.26
C GLY A 38 31.49 9.71 0.45
N LYS A 39 30.72 8.82 -0.19
CA LYS A 39 29.68 8.00 0.46
C LYS A 39 30.26 7.02 1.47
N ALA A 40 31.42 6.41 1.17
CA ALA A 40 32.09 5.48 2.08
C ALA A 40 32.62 6.19 3.34
N ARG A 41 33.08 7.45 3.23
CA ARG A 41 33.57 8.24 4.36
C ARG A 41 32.46 8.95 5.15
N LEU A 42 31.34 9.31 4.52
CA LEU A 42 30.15 9.81 5.22
C LEU A 42 29.33 8.69 5.90
N GLY A 43 29.70 7.42 5.68
CA GLY A 43 29.14 6.26 6.39
C GLY A 43 29.94 5.81 7.62
N ALA A 44 30.96 6.55 8.03
CA ALA A 44 31.91 6.13 9.07
C ALA A 44 31.92 7.08 10.28
N GLU A 45 30.75 7.47 10.80
CA GLU A 45 30.60 7.98 12.17
C GLU A 45 29.11 7.98 12.58
N GLY A 46 28.52 6.79 12.58
CA GLY A 46 27.25 6.51 13.23
C GLY A 46 27.38 5.15 13.89
N VAL A 47 27.04 5.05 15.17
CA VAL A 47 26.99 3.76 15.89
C VAL A 47 26.08 2.82 15.09
N GLY A 48 26.67 1.93 14.29
CA GLY A 48 25.93 1.03 13.42
C GLY A 48 25.02 0.16 14.27
N GLN A 49 23.72 0.33 14.13
CA GLN A 49 22.75 -0.47 14.87
C GLN A 49 22.96 -1.95 14.48
N ARG A 50 23.01 -2.83 15.47
CA ARG A 50 23.22 -4.27 15.22
C ARG A 50 22.05 -4.82 14.38
N PRO A 51 22.29 -5.81 13.50
CA PRO A 51 21.21 -6.47 12.79
C PRO A 51 20.20 -7.05 13.78
N ILE A 52 18.92 -6.86 13.47
CA ILE A 52 17.79 -7.36 14.24
C ILE A 52 17.15 -8.50 13.47
N GLU A 53 16.91 -9.61 14.16
CA GLU A 53 16.23 -10.75 13.57
C GLU A 53 14.73 -10.47 13.48
N ILE A 54 14.18 -10.54 12.28
CA ILE A 54 12.74 -10.56 12.03
C ILE A 54 12.33 -12.00 11.76
N ARG A 55 11.37 -12.52 12.52
CA ARG A 55 10.79 -13.86 12.34
C ARG A 55 9.38 -13.74 11.79
N PHE A 56 9.02 -14.62 10.86
CA PHE A 56 7.68 -14.66 10.31
C PHE A 56 6.86 -15.78 10.96
N GLY A 57 5.57 -15.50 11.17
CA GLY A 57 4.62 -16.50 11.64
C GLY A 57 3.24 -16.22 11.09
N SER A 58 2.30 -17.15 11.32
CA SER A 58 0.91 -16.98 10.92
C SER A 58 -0.07 -17.44 12.01
N GLU A 59 -1.21 -16.77 12.08
CA GLU A 59 -2.38 -17.13 12.87
C GLU A 59 -3.59 -17.17 11.93
N THR A 60 -4.00 -18.37 11.53
CA THR A 60 -5.06 -18.53 10.52
C THR A 60 -6.45 -18.24 11.07
N ASN A 61 -6.65 -18.28 12.39
CA ASN A 61 -7.95 -18.04 13.05
C ASN A 61 -9.12 -18.83 12.43
N GLY A 62 -8.85 -20.07 12.00
CA GLY A 62 -9.86 -20.92 11.36
C GLY A 62 -10.11 -20.65 9.87
N VAL A 63 -9.43 -19.65 9.27
CA VAL A 63 -9.36 -19.51 7.82
C VAL A 63 -8.61 -20.73 7.27
N PRO A 64 -9.18 -21.49 6.31
CA PRO A 64 -8.58 -22.71 5.80
C PRO A 64 -7.47 -22.42 4.79
N TRP A 65 -6.53 -21.54 5.13
CA TRP A 65 -5.43 -21.12 4.27
C TRP A 65 -4.09 -21.42 4.93
N GLU A 66 -3.08 -21.67 4.11
CA GLU A 66 -1.73 -21.98 4.56
C GLU A 66 -0.76 -20.92 4.04
N LEU A 67 -0.04 -20.25 4.96
CA LEU A 67 1.03 -19.30 4.62
C LEU A 67 2.39 -19.95 4.89
N ARG A 68 3.27 -19.93 3.88
CA ARG A 68 4.65 -20.39 3.99
C ARG A 68 5.60 -19.27 3.56
N PRO A 69 6.45 -18.75 4.47
CA PRO A 69 7.52 -17.86 4.05
C PRO A 69 8.60 -18.65 3.30
N GLU A 70 9.30 -18.01 2.36
CA GLU A 70 10.49 -18.61 1.73
C GLU A 70 11.62 -18.79 2.74
N LYS A 71 11.74 -17.83 3.68
CA LYS A 71 12.68 -17.86 4.80
C LYS A 71 11.94 -17.62 6.10
N GLU A 72 12.16 -18.47 7.11
CA GLU A 72 11.55 -18.33 8.44
C GLU A 72 11.95 -17.05 9.18
N SER A 73 13.12 -16.50 8.85
CA SER A 73 13.63 -15.26 9.42
C SER A 73 14.55 -14.49 8.47
N LEU A 74 14.71 -13.20 8.74
CA LEU A 74 15.64 -12.29 8.08
C LEU A 74 16.43 -11.50 9.13
N LEU A 75 17.71 -11.23 8.85
CA LEU A 75 18.49 -10.27 9.63
C LEU A 75 18.42 -8.91 8.94
N VAL A 76 18.01 -7.89 9.69
CA VAL A 76 17.70 -6.56 9.15
C VAL A 76 18.50 -5.51 9.89
N ILE A 77 19.24 -4.69 9.16
CA ILE A 77 19.93 -3.53 9.73
C ILE A 77 18.91 -2.39 9.79
N PRO A 78 18.67 -1.77 10.98
CA PRO A 78 17.82 -0.58 11.05
C PRO A 78 18.30 0.51 10.09
N GLY A 79 17.37 1.12 9.37
CA GLY A 79 17.62 2.03 8.25
C GLY A 79 17.53 1.36 6.87
N GLU A 80 17.45 0.03 6.79
CA GLU A 80 17.32 -0.71 5.54
C GLU A 80 15.91 -1.29 5.34
N ALA A 81 15.49 -1.38 4.08
CA ALA A 81 14.32 -2.14 3.65
C ALA A 81 14.75 -3.57 3.29
N VAL A 82 13.99 -4.55 3.73
CA VAL A 82 14.16 -5.95 3.34
C VAL A 82 12.88 -6.51 2.75
N ARG A 83 13.00 -7.46 1.84
CA ARG A 83 11.86 -8.14 1.22
C ARG A 83 11.74 -9.56 1.74
N GLY A 84 10.53 -9.90 2.19
CA GLY A 84 10.11 -11.27 2.45
C GLY A 84 9.22 -11.78 1.32
N VAL A 85 9.44 -13.02 0.89
CA VAL A 85 8.60 -13.70 -0.10
C VAL A 85 7.76 -14.73 0.62
N PHE A 86 6.47 -14.77 0.29
CA PHE A 86 5.50 -15.63 0.94
C PHE A 86 4.65 -16.35 -0.10
N ARG A 87 4.37 -17.63 0.15
CA ARG A 87 3.40 -18.41 -0.60
C ARG A 87 2.17 -18.65 0.25
N LEU A 88 1.02 -18.31 -0.30
CA LEU A 88 -0.28 -18.50 0.32
C LEU A 88 -1.07 -19.51 -0.50
N LYS A 89 -1.62 -20.53 0.16
CA LYS A 89 -2.42 -21.57 -0.47
C LYS A 89 -3.82 -21.63 0.15
N SER A 90 -4.84 -21.61 -0.70
CA SER A 90 -6.23 -21.77 -0.29
C SER A 90 -6.56 -23.26 -0.14
N LEU A 91 -6.88 -23.70 1.08
CA LEU A 91 -7.45 -25.02 1.37
C LEU A 91 -8.98 -24.96 1.51
N ALA A 92 -9.59 -23.83 1.12
CA ALA A 92 -11.03 -23.65 1.17
C ALA A 92 -11.75 -24.50 0.12
N SER A 93 -12.97 -24.94 0.42
CA SER A 93 -13.85 -25.65 -0.51
C SER A 93 -14.63 -24.75 -1.48
N ARG A 94 -14.60 -23.43 -1.24
CA ARG A 94 -15.20 -22.40 -2.11
C ARG A 94 -14.30 -21.17 -2.15
N GLN A 95 -14.51 -20.26 -3.10
CA GLN A 95 -13.80 -18.98 -3.14
C GLN A 95 -14.03 -18.22 -1.83
N ARG A 96 -12.95 -17.75 -1.22
CA ARG A 96 -13.00 -16.94 0.00
C ARG A 96 -12.26 -15.62 -0.21
N THR A 97 -12.76 -14.57 0.42
CA THR A 97 -12.05 -13.30 0.58
C THR A 97 -11.59 -13.19 2.02
N VAL A 98 -10.32 -12.86 2.23
CA VAL A 98 -9.68 -12.83 3.54
C VAL A 98 -8.97 -11.50 3.74
N LEU A 99 -9.14 -10.91 4.91
CA LEU A 99 -8.36 -9.78 5.38
C LEU A 99 -7.13 -10.32 6.10
N VAL A 100 -5.98 -10.07 5.52
CA VAL A 100 -4.69 -10.34 6.13
C VAL A 100 -4.33 -9.12 6.97
N ARG A 101 -3.89 -9.32 8.21
CA ARG A 101 -3.28 -8.28 9.05
C ARG A 101 -1.95 -8.74 9.59
N HIS A 102 -1.11 -7.81 10.01
CA HIS A 102 0.15 -8.12 10.69
C HIS A 102 0.06 -7.70 12.15
N LYS A 103 0.41 -8.61 13.05
CA LYS A 103 0.69 -8.32 14.45
C LYS A 103 2.19 -8.35 14.68
N PHE A 104 2.65 -7.54 15.62
CA PHE A 104 4.05 -7.52 16.04
C PHE A 104 4.16 -8.06 17.45
N ASP A 105 5.20 -8.87 17.68
CA ASP A 105 5.60 -9.30 19.01
C ASP A 105 7.10 -9.00 19.19
N PRO A 106 7.48 -8.11 20.13
CA PRO A 106 6.57 -7.41 21.04
C PRO A 106 5.80 -6.27 20.33
N PRO A 107 4.57 -5.93 20.79
CA PRO A 107 3.66 -5.04 20.06
C PRO A 107 4.16 -3.60 19.90
N GLU A 108 5.01 -3.11 20.81
CA GLU A 108 5.67 -1.81 20.72
C GLU A 108 6.53 -1.62 19.47
N MET A 109 6.96 -2.72 18.83
CA MET A 109 7.81 -2.69 17.65
C MET A 109 7.12 -2.08 16.43
N ILE A 110 5.80 -1.98 16.44
CA ILE A 110 5.03 -1.31 15.39
C ILE A 110 5.49 0.14 15.16
N ARG A 111 6.02 0.83 16.18
CA ARG A 111 6.50 2.22 16.06
C ARG A 111 7.75 2.35 15.18
N TYR A 112 8.50 1.26 15.02
CA TYR A 112 9.75 1.23 14.26
C TYR A 112 9.60 0.65 12.87
N LEU A 113 8.43 0.16 12.49
CA LEU A 113 8.14 -0.36 11.14
C LEU A 113 7.15 0.59 10.45
N PRO A 114 7.60 1.74 9.91
CA PRO A 114 6.73 2.67 9.21
C PRO A 114 6.16 1.92 8.01
N THR A 115 4.85 1.95 7.93
CA THR A 115 4.07 1.35 6.86
C THR A 115 4.40 2.08 5.56
N LEU A 116 5.47 1.66 4.87
CA LEU A 116 5.87 2.27 3.60
C LEU A 116 4.88 1.98 2.48
N GLU A 117 3.97 1.03 2.66
CA GLU A 117 2.72 0.98 1.93
C GLU A 117 1.61 0.56 2.90
N CYS A 118 0.36 0.59 2.47
CA CYS A 118 -0.81 0.04 3.17
C CYS A 118 -0.68 -1.38 3.78
N GLY A 119 0.48 -2.04 3.65
CA GLY A 119 0.77 -3.45 3.82
C GLY A 119 0.65 -4.06 5.22
N LEU A 120 0.19 -3.34 6.26
CA LEU A 120 -0.16 -4.05 7.51
C LEU A 120 -1.52 -4.70 7.46
N GLN A 121 -2.36 -4.37 6.47
CA GLN A 121 -3.54 -5.15 6.17
C GLN A 121 -3.98 -5.01 4.72
N PHE A 122 -4.36 -6.13 4.11
CA PHE A 122 -4.85 -6.16 2.73
C PHE A 122 -5.88 -7.28 2.58
N THR A 123 -6.77 -7.13 1.61
CA THR A 123 -7.73 -8.17 1.25
C THR A 123 -7.24 -8.96 0.06
N ILE A 124 -7.37 -10.28 0.14
CA ILE A 124 -7.04 -11.20 -0.95
C ILE A 124 -8.21 -12.16 -1.13
N THR A 125 -8.57 -12.40 -2.39
CA THR A 125 -9.59 -13.37 -2.77
C THR A 125 -8.90 -14.51 -3.48
N MET A 126 -9.18 -15.74 -3.05
CA MET A 126 -8.60 -16.94 -3.65
C MET A 126 -9.67 -18.00 -3.89
N ASP A 127 -9.56 -18.67 -5.03
CA ASP A 127 -10.34 -19.85 -5.39
C ASP A 127 -9.89 -21.10 -4.62
N PRO A 128 -10.71 -22.17 -4.59
CA PRO A 128 -10.32 -23.44 -4.00
C PRO A 128 -9.03 -24.00 -4.60
N GLY A 129 -8.03 -24.29 -3.78
CA GLY A 129 -6.76 -24.85 -4.21
C GLY A 129 -5.80 -23.85 -4.88
N GLU A 130 -6.20 -22.59 -5.06
CA GLU A 130 -5.34 -21.55 -5.61
C GLU A 130 -4.12 -21.33 -4.72
N GLU A 131 -2.98 -21.05 -5.34
CA GLU A 131 -1.73 -20.68 -4.67
C GLU A 131 -1.24 -19.36 -5.27
N GLN A 132 -0.97 -18.39 -4.40
CA GLN A 132 -0.45 -17.07 -4.77
C GLN A 132 0.85 -16.81 -4.03
N GLU A 133 1.84 -16.32 -4.77
CA GLU A 133 3.09 -15.79 -4.21
C GLU A 133 2.98 -14.27 -4.09
N PHE A 134 3.40 -13.72 -2.96
CA PHE A 134 3.46 -12.29 -2.77
C PHE A 134 4.74 -11.87 -2.04
N GLU A 135 5.24 -10.69 -2.42
CA GLU A 135 6.37 -10.05 -1.77
C GLU A 135 5.85 -9.02 -0.76
N SER A 136 6.46 -8.97 0.41
CA SER A 136 6.22 -7.93 1.41
C SER A 136 7.54 -7.26 1.76
N GLU A 137 7.56 -5.93 1.64
CA GLU A 137 8.72 -5.11 1.99
C GLU A 137 8.57 -4.58 3.41
N PHE A 138 9.57 -4.86 4.26
CA PHE A 138 9.64 -4.45 5.64
C PHE A 138 10.78 -3.44 5.80
N PHE A 139 10.46 -2.23 6.24
CA PHE A 139 11.47 -1.21 6.53
C PHE A 139 11.57 -1.00 8.02
N LEU A 140 12.73 -1.31 8.60
CA LEU A 140 12.96 -1.11 10.02
C LEU A 140 13.62 0.27 10.22
N ARG A 141 12.94 1.19 10.91
CA ARG A 141 13.48 2.52 11.22
C ARG A 141 14.69 2.43 12.11
N GLU A 142 15.57 3.40 11.94
CA GLU A 142 16.57 3.73 12.93
C GLU A 142 15.92 4.06 14.29
N GLY A 143 16.64 3.74 15.36
CA GLY A 143 16.23 4.06 16.73
C GLY A 143 15.54 2.92 17.46
N VAL A 144 15.55 1.70 16.88
CA VAL A 144 15.20 0.49 17.62
C VAL A 144 16.12 0.37 18.84
N PRO A 145 15.60 0.10 20.06
CA PRO A 145 16.42 -0.02 21.24
C PRO A 145 17.54 -1.05 21.08
N ASN A 146 18.77 -0.68 21.44
CA ASN A 146 19.90 -1.58 21.43
C ASN A 146 19.64 -2.79 22.33
N GLY A 147 19.89 -4.00 21.83
CA GLY A 147 19.61 -5.24 22.55
C GLY A 147 18.17 -5.72 22.46
N SER A 148 17.35 -5.12 21.60
CA SER A 148 16.04 -5.69 21.24
C SER A 148 16.21 -7.12 20.75
N GLY A 149 15.38 -8.03 21.28
CA GLY A 149 15.31 -9.41 20.82
C GLY A 149 14.73 -9.53 19.40
N PRO A 150 14.48 -10.76 18.92
CA PRO A 150 13.85 -10.96 17.62
C PRO A 150 12.46 -10.32 17.59
N ILE A 151 12.15 -9.63 16.49
CA ILE A 151 10.82 -9.09 16.21
C ILE A 151 10.04 -10.17 15.47
N ARG A 152 8.88 -10.57 15.96
CA ARG A 152 8.00 -11.48 15.22
C ARG A 152 6.92 -10.69 14.49
N ILE A 153 6.79 -10.95 13.19
CA ILE A 153 5.71 -10.44 12.35
C ILE A 153 4.74 -11.61 12.11
N VAL A 154 3.55 -11.52 12.68
CA VAL A 154 2.53 -12.56 12.63
C VAL A 154 1.44 -12.15 11.65
N PHE A 155 1.30 -12.90 10.56
CA PHE A 155 0.22 -12.75 9.59
C PHE A 155 -1.06 -13.38 10.13
N THR A 156 -2.03 -12.56 10.46
CA THR A 156 -3.34 -13.00 10.91
C THR A 156 -4.36 -12.93 9.79
N PHE A 157 -5.17 -13.97 9.66
CA PHE A 157 -6.18 -14.07 8.61
C PHE A 157 -7.57 -13.93 9.22
N GLU A 158 -8.46 -13.20 8.54
CA GLU A 158 -9.86 -13.06 8.92
C GLU A 158 -10.76 -13.21 7.68
N LEU A 159 -11.74 -14.11 7.74
CA LEU A 159 -12.71 -14.31 6.66
C LEU A 159 -13.62 -13.08 6.50
N LEU A 160 -13.78 -12.62 5.26
CA LEU A 160 -14.60 -11.45 4.89
C LEU A 160 -15.87 -11.83 4.11
N ASP A 161 -15.99 -13.11 3.77
CA ASP A 161 -16.99 -13.70 2.88
C ASP A 161 -18.21 -14.27 3.60
N GLU A 162 -18.31 -14.04 4.91
CA GLU A 162 -19.54 -14.24 5.65
C GLU A 162 -20.52 -13.12 5.30
N PRO A 163 -21.72 -13.44 4.74
CA PRO A 163 -22.70 -12.43 4.38
C PRO A 163 -23.25 -11.85 5.69
N TYR A 164 -22.67 -10.71 6.11
CA TYR A 164 -22.83 -10.07 7.41
C TYR A 164 -22.11 -10.80 8.57
N GLY A 165 -20.77 -10.79 8.61
CA GLY A 165 -20.02 -11.58 9.60
C GLY A 165 -18.92 -10.89 10.42
N SER A 166 -17.96 -10.17 9.83
CA SER A 166 -16.89 -9.59 10.65
C SER A 166 -17.38 -8.37 11.44
N LYS A 167 -16.94 -8.26 12.71
CA LYS A 167 -17.25 -7.12 13.58
C LYS A 167 -16.86 -5.80 12.90
N GLU A 168 -15.81 -5.85 12.09
CA GLU A 168 -15.20 -4.79 11.32
C GLU A 168 -16.05 -4.41 10.12
N LEU A 169 -16.56 -5.37 9.34
CA LEU A 169 -17.48 -5.06 8.25
C LEU A 169 -18.78 -4.45 8.78
N LYS A 170 -19.28 -4.95 9.92
CA LYS A 170 -20.43 -4.36 10.62
C LYS A 170 -20.12 -2.94 11.07
N ARG A 171 -18.95 -2.71 11.68
CA ARG A 171 -18.53 -1.38 12.13
C ARG A 171 -18.38 -0.41 10.96
N GLY A 172 -17.74 -0.84 9.87
CA GLY A 172 -17.58 -0.06 8.64
C GLY A 172 -18.93 0.29 8.00
N ARG A 173 -19.86 -0.67 7.96
CA ARG A 173 -21.24 -0.43 7.54
C ARG A 173 -21.93 0.62 8.41
N ASP A 174 -21.85 0.48 9.74
CA ASP A 174 -22.53 1.39 10.68
C ASP A 174 -21.99 2.82 10.55
N ILE A 175 -20.67 2.97 10.38
CA ILE A 175 -20.05 4.27 10.12
C ILE A 175 -20.51 4.82 8.76
N TYR A 176 -20.47 4.01 7.70
CA TYR A 176 -20.93 4.45 6.38
C TYR A 176 -22.39 4.93 6.42
N LEU A 177 -23.27 4.15 7.05
CA LEU A 177 -24.69 4.47 7.18
C LEU A 177 -24.92 5.75 7.97
N SER A 178 -24.14 6.01 9.02
CA SER A 178 -24.30 7.19 9.88
C SER A 178 -23.61 8.45 9.37
N ARG A 179 -22.52 8.33 8.60
CA ARG A 179 -21.66 9.47 8.23
C ARG A 179 -21.60 9.76 6.73
N CYS A 180 -21.78 8.77 5.88
CA CYS A 180 -21.50 8.88 4.44
C CYS A 180 -22.77 8.95 3.60
N THR A 181 -23.84 8.27 4.02
CA THR A 181 -25.09 8.15 3.23
C THR A 181 -25.79 9.48 2.96
N THR A 182 -25.61 10.49 3.82
CA THR A 182 -26.20 11.83 3.63
C THR A 182 -25.77 12.46 2.30
N CYS A 183 -24.56 12.17 1.82
CA CYS A 183 -24.04 12.66 0.55
C CYS A 183 -23.88 11.55 -0.50
N HIS A 184 -23.49 10.34 -0.11
CA HIS A 184 -23.23 9.26 -1.07
C HIS A 184 -24.44 8.36 -1.34
N GLY A 185 -25.48 8.44 -0.51
CA GLY A 185 -26.62 7.53 -0.55
C GLY A 185 -26.28 6.13 -0.03
N SER A 186 -27.29 5.35 0.31
CA SER A 186 -27.11 3.93 0.67
C SER A 186 -26.74 3.07 -0.53
N ASP A 187 -27.03 3.54 -1.74
CA ASP A 187 -26.71 2.89 -3.02
C ASP A 187 -25.35 3.34 -3.60
N GLY A 188 -24.70 4.33 -2.98
CA GLY A 188 -23.36 4.80 -3.32
C GLY A 188 -23.30 5.73 -4.53
N LYS A 189 -24.44 6.09 -5.14
CA LYS A 189 -24.46 6.87 -6.39
C LYS A 189 -24.05 8.33 -6.23
N GLY A 190 -24.12 8.88 -5.02
CA GLY A 190 -23.90 10.30 -4.80
C GLY A 190 -25.06 11.20 -5.22
N GLU A 191 -26.24 10.65 -5.50
CA GLU A 191 -27.40 11.39 -6.04
C GLU A 191 -28.44 11.80 -4.98
N THR A 192 -28.00 12.10 -3.76
CA THR A 192 -28.92 12.48 -2.68
C THR A 192 -29.49 13.88 -2.85
N PHE A 193 -30.52 14.20 -2.06
CA PHE A 193 -31.08 15.55 -2.00
C PHE A 193 -30.05 16.61 -1.56
N LEU A 194 -29.11 16.27 -0.67
CA LEU A 194 -28.05 17.18 -0.27
C LEU A 194 -27.00 17.31 -1.37
N SER A 195 -26.63 16.20 -2.00
CA SER A 195 -25.59 16.14 -3.04
C SER A 195 -25.86 17.05 -4.22
N LYS A 196 -27.14 17.14 -4.63
CA LYS A 196 -27.60 18.00 -5.72
C LYS A 196 -27.43 19.49 -5.44
N ARG A 197 -27.14 19.88 -4.20
CA ARG A 197 -26.86 21.29 -3.82
C ARG A 197 -25.39 21.66 -3.95
N PHE A 198 -24.49 20.70 -4.12
CA PHE A 198 -23.07 21.01 -4.30
C PHE A 198 -22.78 21.37 -5.76
N PRO A 199 -21.85 22.31 -6.02
CA PRO A 199 -21.42 22.67 -7.38
C PRO A 199 -20.88 21.48 -8.18
N ALA A 200 -20.24 20.53 -7.49
CA ALA A 200 -19.87 19.23 -8.00
C ALA A 200 -20.47 18.15 -7.10
N PRO A 201 -21.26 17.20 -7.64
CA PRO A 201 -21.81 16.13 -6.82
C PRO A 201 -20.69 15.21 -6.31
N PRO A 202 -20.93 14.49 -5.20
CA PRO A 202 -20.03 13.43 -4.76
C PRO A 202 -19.86 12.37 -5.86
N ALA A 203 -18.68 11.74 -5.91
CA ALA A 203 -18.42 10.69 -6.87
C ALA A 203 -19.36 9.48 -6.67
N ASP A 204 -19.72 8.82 -7.77
CA ASP A 204 -20.37 7.51 -7.73
C ASP A 204 -19.38 6.47 -7.19
N LEU A 205 -19.63 6.01 -5.97
CA LEU A 205 -18.77 5.06 -5.26
C LEU A 205 -18.71 3.70 -5.98
N ARG A 206 -19.71 3.35 -6.80
CA ARG A 206 -19.73 2.11 -7.57
C ARG A 206 -18.61 2.04 -8.60
N ALA A 207 -18.22 3.20 -9.15
CA ALA A 207 -17.08 3.32 -10.05
C ALA A 207 -15.82 3.72 -9.26
N SER A 208 -15.93 4.73 -8.41
CA SER A 208 -14.78 5.33 -7.72
C SER A 208 -14.01 4.34 -6.86
N VAL A 209 -14.71 3.41 -6.19
CA VAL A 209 -14.08 2.35 -5.38
C VAL A 209 -13.25 1.43 -6.27
N ARG A 210 -13.77 1.03 -7.43
CA ARG A 210 -13.09 0.09 -8.35
C ARG A 210 -11.85 0.69 -9.01
N GLU A 211 -11.85 1.98 -9.27
CA GLU A 211 -10.76 2.69 -9.95
C GLU A 211 -9.58 3.04 -9.03
N ARG A 212 -9.75 2.89 -7.72
CA ARG A 212 -8.79 3.36 -6.72
C ARG A 212 -8.29 2.21 -5.90
N ASN A 213 -7.08 2.33 -5.39
CA ASN A 213 -6.57 1.40 -4.37
C ASN A 213 -7.04 1.82 -2.96
N ASP A 214 -6.85 0.94 -1.98
CA ASP A 214 -7.33 1.17 -0.60
C ASP A 214 -6.69 2.39 0.06
N TRP A 215 -5.43 2.68 -0.26
CA TRP A 215 -4.73 3.86 0.23
C TRP A 215 -5.42 5.16 -0.24
N GLN A 216 -5.76 5.24 -1.52
CA GLN A 216 -6.43 6.43 -2.07
C GLN A 216 -7.80 6.65 -1.43
N LEU A 217 -8.56 5.57 -1.18
CA LEU A 217 -9.86 5.65 -0.51
C LEU A 217 -9.70 6.06 0.95
N LEU A 218 -8.75 5.45 1.67
CA LEU A 218 -8.45 5.80 3.06
C LEU A 218 -8.01 7.25 3.17
N ARG A 219 -7.14 7.72 2.28
CA ARG A 219 -6.70 9.12 2.26
C ARG A 219 -7.86 10.10 2.12
N PHE A 220 -8.83 9.83 1.23
CA PHE A 220 -10.01 10.70 1.10
C PHE A 220 -10.88 10.71 2.36
N LEU A 221 -10.96 9.59 3.09
CA LEU A 221 -11.66 9.54 4.37
C LEU A 221 -10.89 10.29 5.46
N THR A 222 -9.57 10.13 5.52
CA THR A 222 -8.71 10.74 6.52
C THR A 222 -8.59 12.26 6.32
N GLU A 223 -8.26 12.69 5.11
CA GLU A 223 -7.92 14.09 4.78
C GLU A 223 -9.08 14.88 4.15
N GLY A 224 -10.15 14.20 3.73
CA GLY A 224 -11.21 14.81 2.93
C GLY A 224 -10.80 14.98 1.46
N LYS A 225 -11.75 15.45 0.64
CA LYS A 225 -11.51 15.77 -0.78
C LYS A 225 -12.55 16.75 -1.30
N GLY A 226 -12.12 17.93 -1.73
CA GLY A 226 -13.04 18.96 -2.21
C GLY A 226 -14.02 19.34 -1.11
N MET A 227 -15.33 19.13 -1.35
CA MET A 227 -16.39 19.38 -0.36
C MET A 227 -16.58 18.26 0.65
N MET A 228 -15.94 17.10 0.46
CA MET A 228 -15.98 16.01 1.43
C MET A 228 -15.07 16.35 2.62
N PRO A 229 -15.60 16.41 3.85
CA PRO A 229 -14.79 16.76 5.02
C PRO A 229 -13.78 15.65 5.35
N ALA A 230 -12.73 16.04 6.07
CA ALA A 230 -11.86 15.09 6.75
C ALA A 230 -12.60 14.43 7.92
N PHE A 231 -12.45 13.12 8.09
CA PHE A 231 -13.03 12.40 9.22
C PHE A 231 -12.00 12.10 10.32
N SER A 232 -10.71 12.18 10.02
CA SER A 232 -9.67 12.14 11.05
C SER A 232 -9.55 13.51 11.74
N PRO A 233 -9.31 13.56 13.06
CA PRO A 233 -9.16 12.44 14.00
C PRO A 233 -10.48 12.00 14.66
N ALA A 234 -11.63 12.53 14.24
CA ALA A 234 -12.92 12.25 14.86
C ALA A 234 -13.36 10.77 14.74
N ILE A 235 -12.88 10.07 13.71
CA ILE A 235 -12.99 8.63 13.53
C ILE A 235 -11.56 8.09 13.47
N ASP A 236 -11.27 7.04 14.24
CA ASP A 236 -9.93 6.46 14.25
C ASP A 236 -9.60 5.77 12.91
N GLU A 237 -8.31 5.65 12.61
CA GLU A 237 -7.86 5.13 11.32
C GLU A 237 -8.30 3.68 11.09
N ASN A 238 -8.37 2.84 12.14
CA ASN A 238 -8.85 1.46 12.00
C ASN A 238 -10.34 1.42 11.65
N GLU A 239 -11.13 2.32 12.24
CA GLU A 239 -12.54 2.51 11.88
C GLU A 239 -12.72 3.04 10.45
N LEU A 240 -11.87 3.96 9.98
CA LEU A 240 -11.89 4.39 8.58
C LEU A 240 -11.49 3.27 7.62
N ARG A 241 -10.54 2.41 8.01
CA ARG A 241 -10.17 1.20 7.25
C ARG A 241 -11.32 0.20 7.19
N ASN A 242 -12.08 0.04 8.27
CA ASN A 242 -13.32 -0.74 8.28
C ASN A 242 -14.34 -0.20 7.27
N VAL A 243 -14.45 1.12 7.11
CA VAL A 243 -15.29 1.74 6.07
C VAL A 243 -14.79 1.38 4.69
N VAL A 244 -13.49 1.54 4.39
CA VAL A 244 -12.90 1.13 3.08
C VAL A 244 -13.22 -0.34 2.79
N HIS A 245 -13.07 -1.19 3.79
CA HIS A 245 -13.40 -2.60 3.67
C HIS A 245 -14.88 -2.83 3.32
N TYR A 246 -15.81 -2.15 4.00
CA TYR A 246 -17.23 -2.18 3.64
C TYR A 246 -17.50 -1.69 2.21
N LEU A 247 -16.84 -0.61 1.76
CA LEU A 247 -16.96 -0.09 0.39
C LEU A 247 -16.52 -1.14 -0.64
N ARG A 248 -15.44 -1.87 -0.37
CA ARG A 248 -14.95 -2.97 -1.22
C ARG A 248 -15.95 -4.11 -1.32
N THR A 249 -16.48 -4.56 -0.18
CA THR A 249 -17.50 -5.62 -0.19
C THR A 249 -18.76 -5.18 -0.92
N LYS A 250 -19.12 -3.89 -0.84
CA LYS A 250 -20.36 -3.39 -1.44
C LYS A 250 -20.24 -3.13 -2.94
N TRP A 251 -19.08 -2.64 -3.40
CA TRP A 251 -18.90 -2.09 -4.75
C TRP A 251 -17.58 -2.45 -5.45
N GLY A 252 -16.67 -3.15 -4.78
CA GLY A 252 -15.35 -3.52 -5.31
C GLY A 252 -15.38 -4.57 -6.41
N ASP A 253 -16.36 -5.48 -6.41
CA ASP A 253 -16.46 -6.53 -7.42
C ASP A 253 -16.99 -6.01 -8.75
N LYS A 254 -16.34 -6.43 -9.84
CA LYS A 254 -16.87 -6.34 -11.20
C LYS A 254 -17.90 -7.46 -11.39
N ARG A 255 -19.18 -7.19 -11.10
CA ARG A 255 -20.26 -7.99 -11.66
C ARG A 255 -20.46 -7.64 -13.13
#